data_AF-A0A6A8LRX8-F1
#
_entry.id   AF-A0A6A8LRX8-F1
#
_cell.length_a   1.000
_cell.length_b   1.000
_cell.length_c   1.000
_cell.angle_alpha   90.00
_cell.angle_beta   90.00
_cell.angle_gamma   90.00
#
_symmetry.space_group_name_H-M   'P 1'
#
loop_
_entity.id
_entity.type
_entity.pdbx_description
1 polymer ?
#
loop_
_entity_poly.entity_id
_entity_poly.type
_entity_poly.pdbx_seq_one_letter_code
_entity_poly.pdbx_strand_id
1 'polypeptide(L)'
;WGPDESLSNKLSAVFEETNRQWLEPIHEGSDALLAPHGRMIDSMLSEHMDEGMLEAYTLTGRHGFFASYESFLRVVDSMLTQHFKW
;
A
#
# COMPACT_ATOMS: atom_id res chain seq x y z
N TRP A 1 -2.60 0.47 1.70
CA TRP A 1 -1.32 0.74 1.02
C TRP A 1 -0.19 0.43 1.97
N GLY A 2 0.94 -0.03 1.46
CA GLY A 2 2.11 -0.37 2.25
C GLY A 2 3.31 -0.66 1.33
N PRO A 3 4.54 -0.31 1.68
CA PRO A 3 5.65 -0.41 0.76
C PRO A 3 6.37 -1.75 0.96
N ASP A 4 5.69 -2.87 0.67
CA ASP A 4 6.14 -4.24 0.97
C ASP A 4 6.30 -4.53 2.48
N GLU A 5 5.42 -3.94 3.29
CA GLU A 5 5.51 -4.05 4.76
C GLU A 5 4.24 -4.56 5.42
N SER A 6 3.16 -4.82 4.69
CA SER A 6 1.86 -5.09 5.31
C SER A 6 1.84 -6.35 6.18
N LEU A 7 2.53 -7.41 5.75
CA LEU A 7 2.72 -8.59 6.60
C LEU A 7 3.64 -8.31 7.79
N SER A 8 4.72 -7.55 7.59
CA SER A 8 5.68 -7.22 8.64
C SER A 8 5.06 -6.34 9.73
N ASN A 9 4.20 -5.41 9.34
CA ASN A 9 3.38 -4.56 10.20
C ASN A 9 2.17 -5.29 10.82
N LYS A 10 2.12 -6.62 10.72
CA LYS A 10 1.12 -7.49 11.35
C LYS A 10 -0.32 -7.26 10.87
N LEU A 11 -0.49 -6.81 9.62
CA LEU A 11 -1.80 -6.62 9.00
C LEU A 11 -2.30 -7.89 8.26
N SER A 12 -1.87 -9.06 8.71
CA SER A 12 -2.15 -10.33 8.02
C SER A 12 -3.64 -10.66 7.92
N ALA A 13 -4.46 -10.21 8.87
CA ALA A 13 -5.91 -10.43 8.87
C ALA A 13 -6.62 -9.85 7.64
N VAL A 14 -6.05 -8.82 6.99
CA VAL A 14 -6.60 -8.28 5.73
C VAL A 14 -6.63 -9.34 4.63
N PHE A 15 -5.68 -10.28 4.65
CA PHE A 15 -5.56 -11.32 3.63
C PHE A 15 -6.56 -12.47 3.78
N GLU A 16 -7.39 -12.46 4.83
CA GLU A 16 -8.54 -13.37 4.94
C GLU A 16 -9.67 -12.97 3.97
N GLU A 17 -9.74 -11.68 3.61
CA GLU A 17 -10.82 -11.10 2.78
C GLU A 17 -10.34 -10.60 1.42
N THR A 18 -9.03 -10.45 1.20
CA THR A 18 -8.49 -9.93 -0.05
C THR A 18 -7.04 -10.36 -0.31
N ASN A 19 -6.49 -9.98 -1.46
CA ASN A 19 -5.08 -10.20 -1.81
C ASN A 19 -4.39 -8.85 -2.12
N ARG A 20 -3.06 -8.89 -2.27
CA ARG A 20 -2.32 -7.82 -2.93
C ARG A 20 -2.66 -7.80 -4.41
N GLN A 21 -2.98 -6.63 -4.94
CA GLN A 21 -3.16 -6.47 -6.36
C GLN A 21 -1.80 -6.53 -7.07
N TRP A 22 -1.67 -7.44 -8.01
CA TRP A 22 -0.45 -7.66 -8.80
C TRP A 22 -0.82 -8.01 -10.23
N LEU A 23 -0.23 -7.32 -11.21
CA LEU A 23 -0.60 -7.43 -12.62
C LEU A 23 0.42 -8.23 -13.46
N GLU A 24 1.63 -8.45 -12.95
CA GLU A 24 2.61 -9.28 -13.65
C GLU A 24 2.33 -10.78 -13.43
N PRO A 25 3.02 -11.69 -14.13
CA PRO A 25 2.89 -13.12 -13.87
C PRO A 25 3.12 -13.46 -12.39
N ILE A 26 2.28 -14.36 -11.88
CA ILE A 26 2.40 -14.91 -10.52
C ILE A 26 3.02 -16.30 -10.65
N HIS A 27 4.10 -16.54 -9.91
CA HIS A 27 4.84 -17.79 -9.91
C HIS A 27 4.44 -18.63 -8.69
N GLU A 28 3.75 -19.74 -8.96
CA GLU A 28 3.35 -20.68 -7.91
C GLU A 28 4.57 -21.24 -7.16
N GLY A 29 4.51 -21.21 -5.83
CA GLY A 29 5.56 -21.73 -4.95
C GLY A 29 6.59 -20.71 -4.46
N SER A 30 6.77 -19.57 -5.16
CA SER A 30 7.55 -18.43 -4.66
C SER A 30 6.68 -17.28 -4.20
N ASP A 31 5.57 -17.05 -4.89
CA ASP A 31 4.71 -15.90 -4.65
C ASP A 31 3.54 -16.28 -3.73
N ALA A 32 3.10 -15.34 -2.90
CA ALA A 32 2.02 -15.57 -1.95
C ALA A 32 1.11 -14.33 -1.84
N LEU A 33 -0.20 -14.59 -1.73
CA LEU A 33 -1.23 -13.57 -1.47
C LEU A 33 -1.28 -12.48 -2.56
N LEU A 34 -1.00 -12.86 -3.81
CA LEU A 34 -1.09 -12.02 -5.00
C LEU A 34 -2.32 -12.40 -5.82
N ALA A 35 -3.00 -11.42 -6.40
CA ALA A 35 -4.05 -11.64 -7.39
C ALA A 35 -4.13 -10.46 -8.37
N PRO A 36 -4.62 -10.68 -9.61
CA PRO A 36 -4.87 -9.59 -10.57
C PRO A 36 -5.82 -8.50 -10.05
N HIS A 37 -6.67 -8.85 -9.07
CA HIS A 37 -7.57 -7.94 -8.38
C HIS A 37 -7.46 -8.13 -6.87
N GLY A 38 -7.12 -7.06 -6.16
CA GLY A 38 -6.94 -7.05 -4.72
C GLY A 38 -7.29 -5.69 -4.14
N ARG A 39 -7.77 -5.67 -2.88
CA ARG A 39 -8.01 -4.41 -2.16
C ARG A 39 -6.76 -3.89 -1.46
N MET A 40 -5.72 -4.71 -1.38
CA MET A 40 -4.43 -4.31 -0.84
C MET A 40 -3.47 -3.94 -1.98
N ILE A 41 -2.82 -2.79 -1.87
CA ILE A 41 -1.67 -2.42 -2.69
C ILE A 41 -0.48 -2.46 -1.74
N ASP A 42 0.45 -3.40 -1.97
CA ASP A 42 1.60 -3.65 -1.10
C ASP A 42 2.88 -4.07 -1.84
N SER A 43 2.79 -4.47 -3.11
CA SER A 43 3.91 -5.11 -3.83
C SER A 43 4.92 -4.14 -4.46
N MET A 44 4.86 -2.85 -4.12
CA MET A 44 5.79 -1.84 -4.61
C MET A 44 6.54 -1.22 -3.44
N LEU A 45 7.86 -1.39 -3.39
CA LEU A 45 8.72 -0.85 -2.34
C LEU A 45 8.95 0.66 -2.56
N SER A 46 7.92 1.48 -2.35
CA SER A 46 7.98 2.93 -2.52
C SER A 46 6.91 3.68 -1.71
N GLU A 47 7.33 4.39 -0.67
CA GLU A 47 6.45 5.23 0.14
C GLU A 47 5.79 6.32 -0.68
N HIS A 48 6.51 6.91 -1.66
CA HIS A 48 5.96 7.93 -2.56
C HIS A 48 4.76 7.41 -3.37
N MET A 49 4.82 6.15 -3.80
CA MET A 49 3.73 5.57 -4.58
C MET A 49 2.53 5.25 -3.71
N ASP A 50 2.74 4.69 -2.53
CA ASP A 50 1.67 4.40 -1.60
C ASP A 50 0.97 5.65 -1.09
N GLU A 51 1.72 6.68 -0.70
CA GLU A 51 1.15 7.96 -0.27
C GLU A 51 0.40 8.63 -1.42
N GLY A 52 1.02 8.77 -2.59
CA GLY A 52 0.39 9.41 -3.75
C GLY A 52 -0.88 8.69 -4.22
N MET A 53 -0.90 7.36 -4.19
CA MET A 53 -2.10 6.58 -4.49
C MET A 53 -3.20 6.79 -3.44
N LEU A 54 -2.86 6.78 -2.14
CA LEU A 54 -3.81 7.03 -1.07
C LEU A 54 -4.38 8.45 -1.13
N GLU A 55 -3.55 9.47 -1.37
CA GLU A 55 -3.99 10.85 -1.54
C GLU A 55 -5.03 10.97 -2.67
N ALA A 56 -4.72 10.45 -3.86
CA ALA A 56 -5.64 10.47 -5.00
C ALA A 56 -6.93 9.69 -4.73
N TYR A 57 -6.83 8.55 -4.05
CA TYR A 57 -7.98 7.74 -3.66
C TYR A 57 -8.89 8.47 -2.66
N THR A 58 -8.29 9.23 -1.75
CA THR A 58 -8.98 10.05 -0.75
C THR A 58 -9.65 11.28 -1.40
N LEU A 59 -8.92 12.00 -2.25
CA LEU A 59 -9.43 13.17 -2.99
C LEU A 59 -10.60 12.83 -3.92
N THR A 60 -10.69 11.58 -4.36
CA THR A 60 -11.81 11.06 -5.16
C THR A 60 -12.95 10.47 -4.32
N GLY A 61 -12.98 10.75 -3.01
CA GLY A 61 -14.11 10.47 -2.12
C GLY A 61 -14.15 9.06 -1.53
N ARG A 62 -13.03 8.31 -1.58
CA ARG A 62 -12.95 6.93 -1.03
C ARG A 62 -12.06 6.90 0.22
N HIS A 63 -11.93 5.72 0.82
CA HIS A 63 -11.25 5.54 2.11
C HIS A 63 -10.19 4.43 2.08
N GLY A 64 -9.14 4.61 2.88
CA GLY A 64 -8.27 3.54 3.32
C GLY A 64 -7.16 4.10 4.20
N PHE A 65 -6.05 3.38 4.30
CA PHE A 65 -4.91 3.75 5.13
C PHE A 65 -3.59 3.30 4.49
N PHE A 66 -2.53 4.02 4.83
CA PHE A 66 -1.14 3.70 4.47
C PHE A 66 -0.39 3.38 5.76
N ALA A 67 0.26 2.22 5.80
CA ALA A 67 1.12 1.79 6.91
C ALA A 67 2.55 1.67 6.41
N SER A 68 3.49 2.25 7.16
CA SER A 68 4.93 2.21 6.90
C SER A 68 5.68 2.13 8.23
N TYR A 69 6.90 1.59 8.22
CA TYR A 69 7.83 1.72 9.33
C TYR A 69 8.07 3.19 9.67
N GLU A 70 8.13 3.48 10.98
CA GLU A 70 8.16 4.84 11.51
C GLU A 70 9.30 5.70 10.91
N SER A 71 10.50 5.13 10.77
CA SER A 71 11.64 5.86 10.22
C SER A 71 11.49 6.19 8.74
N PHE A 72 10.74 5.38 7.98
CA PHE A 72 10.63 5.49 6.53
C PHE A 72 9.37 6.24 6.09
N LEU A 73 8.34 6.34 6.92
CA LEU A 73 7.23 7.25 6.66
C LEU A 73 7.71 8.70 6.46
N ARG A 74 8.86 9.06 7.05
CA ARG A 74 9.54 10.36 6.84
C ARG A 74 9.96 10.62 5.39
N VAL A 75 10.10 9.59 4.55
CA VAL A 75 10.37 9.72 3.10
C VAL A 75 9.30 10.59 2.42
N VAL A 76 8.06 10.54 2.91
CA VAL A 76 6.92 11.29 2.34
C VAL A 76 6.51 12.52 3.18
N ASP A 77 7.36 13.00 4.09
CA ASP A 77 7.10 14.21 4.90
C ASP A 77 6.61 15.40 4.06
N SER A 78 7.22 15.59 2.88
CA SER A 78 6.88 16.67 1.97
C SER A 78 5.51 16.48 1.32
N MET A 79 5.12 15.24 0.98
CA MET A 79 3.82 14.91 0.41
C MET A 79 2.70 15.14 1.42
N LEU A 80 2.86 14.65 2.65
CA LEU A 80 1.94 14.93 3.77
C LEU A 80 1.73 16.43 3.97
N THR A 81 2.81 17.21 3.87
CA THR A 81 2.74 18.68 3.96
C THR A 81 1.97 19.28 2.78
N GLN A 82 2.16 18.80 1.56
CA GLN A 82 1.39 19.25 0.39
C GLN A 82 -0.09 18.90 0.52
N HIS A 83 -0.42 17.67 0.92
CA HIS A 83 -1.81 17.24 1.09
C HIS A 83 -2.55 18.04 2.16
N PHE A 84 -1.88 18.37 3.28
CA PHE A 84 -2.44 19.25 4.31
C PHE A 84 -2.72 20.67 3.79
N LYS A 85 -1.94 21.17 2.82
CA LYS A 85 -2.07 22.54 2.29
C LYS A 85 -3.14 22.66 1.20
N TRP A 86 -3.43 21.58 0.49
CA TRP A 86 -4.39 21.52 -0.60
C TRP A 86 -5.82 21.79 -0.13
#